data_AF-A0A8T4R0K9-F1
#
_entry.id   AF-A0A8T4R0K9-F1
#
_cell.length_a   1.000
_cell.length_b   1.000
_cell.length_c   1.000
_cell.angle_alpha   90.00
_cell.angle_beta   90.00
_cell.angle_gamma   90.00
#
_symmetry.space_group_name_H-M   'P 1'
#
loop_
_entity.id
_entity.type
_entity.pdbx_description
1 polymer ?
#
loop_
_entity_poly.entity_id
_entity_poly.type
_entity_poly.pdbx_seq_one_letter_code
_entity_poly.pdbx_strand_id
1 'polypeptide(L)'
;MGAYEDYMNFMRKLRSELFYPLAEQLRKLSITANQLTALSFLCGLISVYFLFRIHWLFILFALLHLFLDGLDGVLARITETTVRGKYLDQISDRATIWLIMLKSYFYFGDYIILIFTFLLLAKDLIYLFSKMKYPAWFSRTTVMSIYLFGPVISWAYTLGGLVVGVVAVYSLLLQLAYFLETRKHNFF
;
A
#
# COMPACT_ATOMS: atom_id res chain seq x y z
N MET A 1 -4.92 -24.60 -4.67
CA MET A 1 -4.76 -23.32 -5.40
C MET A 1 -6.10 -22.74 -5.88
N GLY A 2 -7.05 -23.54 -6.38
CA GLY A 2 -8.36 -23.04 -6.85
C GLY A 2 -9.17 -22.18 -5.87
N ALA A 3 -9.41 -22.65 -4.63
CA ALA A 3 -10.23 -21.89 -3.67
C ALA A 3 -9.68 -20.50 -3.29
N TYR A 4 -8.36 -20.31 -3.33
CA TYR A 4 -7.74 -19.01 -3.06
C TYR A 4 -7.88 -18.07 -4.26
N GLU A 5 -7.69 -18.58 -5.48
CA GLU A 5 -7.93 -17.82 -6.71
C GLU A 5 -9.41 -17.43 -6.85
N ASP A 6 -10.33 -18.34 -6.52
CA ASP A 6 -11.77 -18.10 -6.53
C ASP A 6 -12.17 -17.02 -5.53
N TYR A 7 -11.64 -17.07 -4.31
CA TYR A 7 -11.86 -16.02 -3.30
C TYR A 7 -11.33 -14.65 -3.76
N MET A 8 -10.12 -14.62 -4.30
CA MET A 8 -9.52 -13.38 -4.82
C MET A 8 -10.33 -12.81 -5.99
N ASN A 9 -10.82 -13.67 -6.89
CA ASN A 9 -11.68 -13.26 -8.00
C ASN A 9 -13.05 -12.76 -7.52
N PHE A 10 -13.65 -13.40 -6.51
CA PHE A 10 -14.89 -12.94 -5.89
C PHE A 10 -14.73 -11.56 -5.24
N MET A 11 -13.71 -11.36 -4.41
CA MET A 11 -13.43 -10.06 -3.79
C MET A 11 -13.14 -8.97 -4.83
N ARG A 12 -12.46 -9.32 -5.92
CA ARG A 12 -12.22 -8.41 -7.04
C ARG A 12 -13.50 -8.03 -7.78
N LYS A 13 -14.41 -8.98 -7.99
CA LYS A 13 -15.70 -8.78 -8.63
C LYS A 13 -16.62 -7.91 -7.77
N LEU A 14 -16.71 -8.23 -6.48
CA LEU A 14 -17.51 -7.48 -5.51
C LEU A 14 -17.06 -6.02 -5.40
N ARG A 15 -15.74 -5.78 -5.34
CA ARG A 15 -15.18 -4.41 -5.40
C ARG A 15 -15.53 -3.72 -6.71
N SER A 16 -15.37 -4.40 -7.84
CA SER A 16 -15.71 -3.83 -9.14
C SER A 16 -17.19 -3.46 -9.22
N GLU A 17 -18.11 -4.31 -8.78
CA GLU A 17 -19.56 -4.04 -8.81
C GLU A 17 -19.97 -2.88 -7.90
N LEU A 18 -19.42 -2.81 -6.68
CA LEU A 18 -19.73 -1.75 -5.73
C LEU A 18 -19.29 -0.37 -6.22
N PHE A 19 -18.10 -0.28 -6.80
CA PHE A 19 -17.51 0.99 -7.24
C PHE A 19 -17.80 1.32 -8.72
N TYR A 20 -18.36 0.38 -9.50
CA TYR A 20 -18.70 0.59 -10.91
C TYR A 20 -19.54 1.85 -11.19
N PRO A 21 -20.66 2.12 -10.49
CA PRO A 21 -21.49 3.27 -10.82
C PRO A 21 -20.76 4.60 -10.61
N LEU A 22 -19.93 4.68 -9.57
CA LEU A 22 -19.09 5.85 -9.29
C LEU A 22 -17.97 5.99 -10.33
N ALA A 23 -17.28 4.90 -10.66
CA ALA A 23 -16.24 4.91 -11.68
C ALA A 23 -16.80 5.30 -13.06
N GLU A 24 -18.00 4.85 -13.41
CA GLU A 24 -18.68 5.19 -14.65
C GLU A 24 -19.10 6.67 -14.70
N GLN A 25 -19.54 7.24 -13.58
CA GLN A 25 -19.78 8.69 -13.48
C GLN A 25 -18.48 9.49 -13.67
N LEU A 26 -17.39 9.06 -13.03
CA LEU A 26 -16.08 9.70 -13.18
C LEU A 26 -15.56 9.60 -14.63
N ARG A 27 -15.76 8.46 -15.29
CA ARG A 27 -15.45 8.26 -16.71
C ARG A 27 -16.21 9.24 -17.60
N LYS A 28 -17.51 9.44 -17.34
CA LYS A 28 -18.34 10.42 -18.07
C LYS A 28 -17.88 11.87 -17.87
N LEU A 29 -17.27 12.17 -16.72
CA LEU A 29 -16.64 13.46 -16.43
C LEU A 29 -15.23 13.60 -17.00
N SER A 30 -14.75 12.64 -17.81
CA SER A 30 -13.39 12.60 -18.38
C SER A 30 -12.28 12.65 -17.33
N ILE A 31 -12.55 12.20 -16.10
CA ILE A 31 -11.54 12.09 -15.05
C ILE A 31 -10.68 10.85 -15.31
N THR A 32 -9.37 11.03 -15.29
CA THR A 32 -8.41 9.94 -15.53
C THR A 32 -8.06 9.22 -14.23
N ALA A 33 -7.73 7.92 -14.33
CA ALA A 33 -7.25 7.14 -13.17
C ALA A 33 -6.04 7.81 -12.49
N ASN A 34 -5.11 8.37 -13.27
CA ASN A 34 -3.92 9.06 -12.74
C ASN A 34 -4.27 10.28 -11.88
N GLN A 35 -5.31 11.05 -12.23
CA GLN A 35 -5.78 12.17 -11.40
C GLN A 35 -6.33 11.67 -10.06
N LEU A 36 -7.03 10.54 -10.09
CA LEU A 36 -7.60 9.95 -8.90
C LEU A 36 -6.51 9.35 -7.99
N THR A 37 -5.49 8.71 -8.56
CA THR A 37 -4.27 8.28 -7.85
C THR A 37 -3.53 9.47 -7.23
N ALA A 38 -3.38 10.59 -7.95
CA ALA A 38 -2.74 11.80 -7.42
C ALA A 38 -3.55 12.40 -6.25
N LEU A 39 -4.89 12.41 -6.35
CA LEU A 39 -5.77 12.85 -5.27
C LEU A 39 -5.70 11.90 -4.07
N SER A 40 -5.67 10.59 -4.31
CA SER A 40 -5.48 9.57 -3.29
C SER A 40 -4.16 9.80 -2.56
N PHE A 41 -3.06 10.01 -3.29
CA PHE A 41 -1.76 10.31 -2.71
C PHE A 41 -1.76 11.57 -1.85
N LEU A 42 -2.39 12.65 -2.34
CA LEU A 42 -2.53 13.89 -1.58
C LEU A 42 -3.29 13.66 -0.26
N CYS A 43 -4.37 12.87 -0.29
CA CYS A 43 -5.09 12.48 0.91
C CYS A 43 -4.21 11.65 1.86
N GLY A 44 -3.38 10.75 1.33
CA GLY A 44 -2.37 10.01 2.08
C GLY A 44 -1.37 10.94 2.78
N LEU A 45 -0.83 11.94 2.09
CA LEU A 45 0.08 12.94 2.65
C LEU A 45 -0.58 13.77 3.76
N ILE A 46 -1.82 14.22 3.54
CA ILE A 46 -2.58 14.97 4.55
C ILE A 46 -2.88 14.10 5.77
N SER A 47 -3.23 12.82 5.56
CA SER A 47 -3.40 11.86 6.63
C SER A 47 -2.13 11.74 7.46
N VAL A 48 -0.97 11.53 6.81
CA VAL A 48 0.32 11.51 7.49
C VAL A 48 0.58 12.82 8.23
N TYR A 49 0.27 13.98 7.67
CA TYR A 49 0.45 15.27 8.35
C TYR A 49 -0.34 15.38 9.66
N PHE A 50 -1.57 14.87 9.70
CA PHE A 50 -2.42 14.87 10.89
C PHE A 50 -2.16 13.72 11.87
N LEU A 51 -1.42 12.68 11.48
CA LEU A 51 -1.02 11.58 12.36
C LEU A 51 -0.36 12.13 13.64
N PHE A 52 -0.78 11.68 14.82
CA PHE A 52 -0.37 12.18 16.14
C PHE A 52 -0.70 13.66 16.46
N ARG A 53 -1.40 14.39 15.58
CA ARG A 53 -1.83 15.79 15.84
C ARG A 53 -3.33 15.88 16.08
N ILE A 54 -4.12 15.49 15.09
CA ILE A 54 -5.59 15.54 15.13
C ILE A 54 -6.11 14.22 14.59
N HIS A 55 -6.49 13.32 15.50
CA HIS A 55 -6.77 11.93 15.14
C HIS A 55 -7.95 11.76 14.18
N TRP A 56 -9.04 12.52 14.37
CA TRP A 56 -10.20 12.42 13.49
C TRP A 56 -9.87 12.84 12.05
N LEU A 57 -8.98 13.83 11.86
CA LEU A 57 -8.49 14.22 10.54
C LEU A 57 -7.60 13.14 9.93
N PHE A 58 -6.74 12.50 10.73
CA PHE A 58 -5.99 11.34 10.28
C PHE A 58 -6.92 10.23 9.77
N ILE A 59 -7.97 9.88 10.52
CA ILE A 59 -8.96 8.88 10.13
C ILE A 59 -9.66 9.29 8.83
N LEU A 60 -10.19 10.51 8.77
CA LEU A 60 -10.93 11.01 7.62
C LEU A 60 -10.09 10.91 6.33
N PHE A 61 -8.86 11.43 6.37
CA PHE A 61 -7.98 11.42 5.21
C PHE A 61 -7.40 10.03 4.89
N ALA A 62 -7.19 9.17 5.90
CA ALA A 62 -6.78 7.77 5.69
C ALA A 62 -7.89 6.98 4.99
N LEU A 63 -9.14 7.12 5.44
CA LEU A 63 -10.29 6.47 4.81
C LEU A 63 -10.52 7.00 3.39
N LEU A 64 -10.37 8.31 3.19
CA LEU A 64 -10.48 8.92 1.87
C LEU A 64 -9.39 8.41 0.92
N HIS A 65 -8.14 8.31 1.38
CA HIS A 65 -7.05 7.70 0.62
C HIS A 65 -7.38 6.25 0.23
N LEU A 66 -7.79 5.39 1.18
CA LEU A 66 -8.19 4.00 0.89
C LEU A 66 -9.36 3.90 -0.10
N PHE A 67 -10.33 4.81 0.01
CA PHE A 67 -11.49 4.84 -0.88
C PHE A 67 -11.10 5.23 -2.30
N LEU A 68 -10.29 6.28 -2.46
CA LEU A 68 -9.85 6.77 -3.77
C LEU A 68 -8.94 5.77 -4.49
N ASP A 69 -8.07 5.09 -3.75
CA ASP A 69 -7.23 3.97 -4.22
C ASP A 69 -8.04 2.70 -4.62
N GLY A 70 -9.18 2.48 -3.97
CA GLY A 70 -10.11 1.45 -4.41
C GLY A 70 -10.78 1.83 -5.75
N LEU A 71 -11.08 3.11 -5.90
CA LEU A 71 -11.84 3.66 -7.02
C LEU A 71 -10.98 3.84 -8.28
N ASP A 72 -9.72 4.27 -8.15
CA ASP A 72 -8.81 4.44 -9.29
C ASP A 72 -8.45 3.09 -9.93
N GLY A 73 -8.29 2.04 -9.13
CA GLY A 73 -8.09 0.68 -9.60
C GLY A 73 -9.32 0.09 -10.31
N VAL A 74 -10.53 0.61 -10.04
CA VAL A 74 -11.74 0.26 -10.80
C VAL A 74 -11.84 1.11 -12.06
N LEU A 75 -11.57 2.41 -11.98
CA LEU A 75 -11.57 3.34 -13.11
C LEU A 75 -10.54 2.93 -14.18
N ALA A 76 -9.33 2.53 -13.77
CA ALA A 76 -8.29 2.05 -14.68
C ALA A 76 -8.70 0.76 -15.42
N ARG A 77 -9.59 -0.06 -14.83
CA ARG A 77 -10.09 -1.29 -15.45
C ARG A 77 -11.18 -1.04 -16.49
N ILE A 78 -11.99 0.01 -16.32
CA ILE A 78 -13.07 0.35 -17.27
C ILE A 78 -12.61 1.29 -18.39
N THR A 79 -11.45 1.93 -18.24
CA THR A 79 -10.86 2.82 -19.25
C THR A 79 -9.73 2.09 -19.99
N GLU A 80 -8.47 2.38 -19.63
CA GLU A 80 -7.28 1.67 -20.09
C GLU A 80 -6.23 1.67 -18.99
N THR A 81 -5.64 0.50 -18.73
CA THR A 81 -4.53 0.39 -17.77
C THR A 81 -3.22 0.78 -18.45
N THR A 82 -2.67 1.94 -18.09
CA THR A 82 -1.34 2.34 -18.57
C THR A 82 -0.24 1.76 -17.67
N VAL A 83 0.87 1.31 -18.28
CA VAL A 83 2.03 0.81 -17.53
C VAL A 83 2.55 1.90 -16.57
N ARG A 84 2.60 3.16 -17.02
CA ARG A 84 3.02 4.32 -16.20
C ARG A 84 2.10 4.53 -14.99
N GLY A 85 0.79 4.47 -15.18
CA GLY A 85 -0.17 4.61 -14.08
C GLY A 85 0.04 3.54 -13.00
N LYS A 86 0.26 2.28 -13.40
CA LYS A 86 0.56 1.18 -12.46
C LYS A 86 1.83 1.41 -11.63
N TYR A 87 2.88 2.00 -12.22
CA TYR A 87 4.09 2.34 -11.46
C TYR A 87 3.83 3.51 -10.50
N LEU A 88 3.10 4.54 -10.92
CA LEU A 88 2.79 5.71 -10.08
C LEU A 88 1.96 5.33 -8.87
N ASP A 89 0.92 4.51 -9.07
CA ASP A 89 0.07 3.92 -8.03
C ASP A 89 0.91 3.21 -6.97
N GLN A 90 1.76 2.27 -7.39
CA GLN A 90 2.60 1.53 -6.45
C GLN A 90 3.64 2.38 -5.72
N ILE A 91 4.21 3.40 -6.37
CA ILE A 91 5.16 4.30 -5.73
C ILE A 91 4.44 5.18 -4.70
N SER A 92 3.28 5.74 -5.05
CA SER A 92 2.42 6.53 -4.18
C SER A 92 2.06 5.78 -2.90
N ASP A 93 1.64 4.52 -3.06
CA ASP A 93 1.23 3.65 -1.96
C ASP A 93 2.35 3.36 -0.98
N ARG A 94 3.55 3.10 -1.53
CA ARG A 94 4.76 2.80 -0.76
C ARG A 94 5.26 4.05 -0.05
N ALA A 95 5.28 5.18 -0.75
CA ALA A 95 5.66 6.46 -0.16
C ALA A 95 4.79 6.79 1.07
N THR A 96 3.49 6.52 1.00
CA THR A 96 2.58 6.79 2.12
C THR A 96 2.94 5.95 3.35
N ILE A 97 3.23 4.66 3.22
CA ILE A 97 3.62 3.82 4.37
C ILE A 97 5.02 4.18 4.89
N TRP A 98 5.97 4.53 4.01
CA TRP A 98 7.30 5.01 4.43
C TRP A 98 7.17 6.26 5.29
N LEU A 99 6.32 7.21 4.89
CA LEU A 99 6.10 8.44 5.63
C LEU A 99 5.39 8.20 6.97
N ILE A 100 4.45 7.26 7.05
CA ILE A 100 3.82 6.85 8.33
C ILE A 100 4.89 6.31 9.29
N MET A 101 5.72 5.37 8.84
CA MET A 101 6.76 4.76 9.67
C MET A 101 7.81 5.78 10.12
N LEU A 102 8.27 6.62 9.19
CA LEU A 102 9.23 7.69 9.49
C LEU A 102 8.66 8.70 10.50
N LYS A 103 7.40 9.12 10.32
CA LYS A 103 6.75 10.02 11.28
C LYS A 103 6.57 9.37 12.65
N SER A 104 6.30 8.07 12.69
CA SER A 104 6.20 7.30 13.94
C SER A 104 7.53 7.25 14.67
N TYR A 105 8.64 7.08 13.96
CA TYR A 105 9.98 7.20 14.53
C TYR A 105 10.22 8.60 15.13
N PHE A 106 9.89 9.68 14.39
CA PHE A 106 10.07 11.04 14.93
C PHE A 106 9.21 11.35 16.15
N TYR A 107 8.07 10.69 16.30
CA TYR A 107 7.18 10.89 17.45
C TYR A 107 7.58 10.07 18.68
N PHE A 108 7.91 8.79 18.49
CA PHE A 108 8.23 7.87 19.59
C PHE A 108 9.72 7.75 19.92
N GLY A 109 10.60 8.08 18.98
CA GLY A 109 12.06 7.94 19.13
C GLY A 109 12.56 6.49 19.16
N ASP A 110 11.73 5.51 18.79
CA ASP A 110 12.07 4.09 18.88
C ASP A 110 12.92 3.63 17.68
N TYR A 111 14.16 3.22 17.96
CA TYR A 111 15.08 2.69 16.94
C TYR A 111 14.59 1.42 16.26
N ILE A 112 13.73 0.62 16.89
CA ILE A 112 13.14 -0.58 16.28
C ILE A 112 12.27 -0.18 15.08
N ILE A 113 11.46 0.87 15.22
CA ILE A 113 10.63 1.41 14.14
C ILE A 113 11.52 1.91 12.99
N LEU A 114 12.65 2.55 13.31
CA LEU A 114 13.61 3.00 12.30
C LEU A 114 14.21 1.82 11.52
N ILE A 115 14.64 0.76 12.21
CA ILE A 115 15.16 -0.46 11.58
C ILE A 115 14.12 -1.07 10.65
N PHE A 116 12.86 -1.20 11.09
CA PHE A 116 11.78 -1.70 10.25
C PHE A 116 11.48 -0.79 9.06
N THR A 117 11.61 0.53 9.22
CA THR A 117 11.48 1.49 8.12
C THR A 117 12.56 1.26 7.06
N PHE A 118 13.81 1.03 7.46
CA PHE A 118 14.89 0.71 6.52
C PHE A 118 14.66 -0.64 5.81
N LEU A 119 14.21 -1.67 6.52
CA LEU A 119 13.87 -2.96 5.90
C LEU A 119 12.71 -2.85 4.91
N LEU A 120 11.69 -2.04 5.25
CA LEU A 120 10.57 -1.71 4.38
C LEU A 120 11.06 -0.99 3.11
N LEU A 121 11.94 -0.01 3.23
CA LEU A 121 12.55 0.66 2.07
C LEU A 121 13.35 -0.32 1.21
N ALA A 122 14.18 -1.16 1.81
CA ALA A 122 15.00 -2.14 1.09
C ALA A 122 14.14 -3.13 0.29
N LYS A 123 13.08 -3.69 0.91
CA LYS A 123 12.17 -4.63 0.23
C LYS A 123 11.49 -3.98 -0.98
N ASP A 124 11.12 -2.70 -0.84
CA ASP A 124 10.35 -2.01 -1.85
C ASP A 124 11.25 -1.56 -3.01
N LEU A 125 12.48 -1.16 -2.73
CA LEU A 125 13.50 -0.88 -3.75
C LEU A 125 13.84 -2.14 -4.55
N ILE A 126 14.12 -3.27 -3.89
CA ILE A 126 14.40 -4.54 -4.59
C ILE A 126 13.22 -4.92 -5.49
N TYR A 127 12.00 -4.79 -4.99
CA TYR A 127 10.81 -5.06 -5.78
C TYR A 127 10.70 -4.14 -7.00
N LEU A 128 10.96 -2.83 -6.85
CA LEU A 128 10.93 -1.87 -7.97
C LEU A 128 12.03 -2.18 -9.00
N PHE A 129 13.27 -2.43 -8.56
CA PHE A 129 14.39 -2.80 -9.42
C PHE A 129 14.18 -4.15 -10.13
N SER A 130 13.46 -5.09 -9.50
CA SER A 130 13.06 -6.35 -10.12
C SER A 130 11.97 -6.21 -11.19
N LYS A 131 11.54 -4.97 -11.51
CA LYS A 131 10.41 -4.67 -12.40
C LYS A 131 9.12 -5.35 -11.93
N MET A 132 8.90 -5.40 -10.61
CA MET A 132 7.71 -5.98 -9.99
C MET A 132 7.53 -7.48 -10.25
N LYS A 133 8.62 -8.20 -10.53
CA LYS A 133 8.57 -9.65 -10.75
C LYS A 133 8.67 -10.45 -9.47
N TYR A 134 9.36 -9.92 -8.45
CA TYR A 134 9.61 -10.67 -7.24
C TYR A 134 8.39 -10.59 -6.31
N PRO A 135 7.98 -11.68 -5.65
CA PRO A 135 6.85 -11.63 -4.74
C PRO A 135 7.14 -10.71 -3.55
N ALA A 136 6.21 -9.80 -3.25
CA ALA A 136 6.26 -8.94 -2.07
C ALA A 136 4.88 -8.82 -1.45
N TRP A 137 4.83 -8.86 -0.12
CA TRP A 137 3.58 -8.71 0.61
C TRP A 137 3.36 -7.25 1.00
N PHE A 138 2.12 -6.78 0.84
CA PHE A 138 1.75 -5.38 1.02
C PHE A 138 1.10 -5.18 2.39
N SER A 139 1.73 -4.37 3.25
CA SER A 139 1.30 -4.13 4.64
C SER A 139 0.50 -2.84 4.85
N ARG A 140 0.36 -2.00 3.81
CA ARG A 140 -0.24 -0.64 3.90
C ARG A 140 -1.60 -0.63 4.60
N THR A 141 -2.57 -1.36 4.04
CA THR A 141 -3.95 -1.36 4.56
C THR A 141 -4.00 -1.83 6.01
N THR A 142 -3.28 -2.92 6.33
CA THR A 142 -3.22 -3.45 7.69
C THR A 142 -2.65 -2.44 8.68
N VAL A 143 -1.56 -1.76 8.33
CA VAL A 143 -0.89 -0.80 9.22
C VAL A 143 -1.75 0.44 9.42
N MET A 144 -2.37 0.96 8.36
CA MET A 144 -3.32 2.07 8.46
C MET A 144 -4.48 1.69 9.38
N SER A 145 -5.08 0.50 9.21
CA SER A 145 -6.16 0.02 10.07
C SER A 145 -5.75 -0.07 11.53
N ILE A 146 -4.55 -0.58 11.84
CA ILE A 146 -4.03 -0.64 13.21
C ILE A 146 -3.88 0.77 13.80
N TYR A 147 -3.36 1.72 13.01
CA TYR A 147 -3.11 3.09 13.45
C TYR A 147 -4.39 3.90 13.72
N LEU A 148 -5.53 3.49 13.13
CA LEU A 148 -6.85 4.06 13.47
C LEU A 148 -7.21 3.83 14.94
N PHE A 149 -6.74 2.74 15.57
CA PHE A 149 -7.04 2.43 16.97
C PHE A 149 -6.00 2.99 17.95
N GLY A 150 -4.98 3.67 17.44
CA GLY A 150 -3.82 4.11 18.22
C GLY A 150 -4.12 4.96 19.46
N PRO A 151 -5.04 5.95 19.42
CA PRO A 151 -5.35 6.74 20.62
C PRO A 151 -6.14 5.98 21.68
N VAL A 152 -6.82 4.90 21.30
CA VAL A 152 -7.54 4.03 22.24
C VAL A 152 -6.58 2.98 22.81
N ILE A 153 -5.66 2.49 21.99
CA ILE A 153 -4.73 1.41 22.30
C ILE A 153 -3.32 1.89 21.97
N SER A 154 -2.61 2.46 22.95
CA SER A 154 -1.29 3.08 22.72
C SER A 154 -0.26 2.11 22.12
N TRP A 155 -0.31 0.82 22.47
CA TRP A 155 0.60 -0.20 21.91
C TRP A 155 0.26 -0.58 20.46
N ALA A 156 -0.84 -0.09 19.88
CA ALA A 156 -1.19 -0.33 18.48
C ALA A 156 -0.14 0.27 17.52
N TYR A 157 0.49 1.40 17.87
CA TYR A 157 1.54 1.98 17.03
C TYR A 157 2.77 1.08 16.93
N THR A 158 3.21 0.51 18.07
CA THR A 158 4.28 -0.48 18.14
C THR A 158 3.89 -1.76 17.42
N LEU A 159 2.65 -2.23 17.58
CA LEU A 159 2.13 -3.39 16.85
C LEU A 159 2.19 -3.19 15.34
N GLY A 160 1.74 -2.03 14.84
CA GLY A 160 1.81 -1.73 13.42
C GLY A 160 3.25 -1.67 12.91
N GLY A 161 4.18 -1.15 13.71
CA GLY A 161 5.62 -1.24 13.40
C GLY A 161 6.13 -2.67 13.32
N LEU A 162 5.78 -3.53 14.28
CA LEU A 162 6.14 -4.96 14.29
C LEU A 162 5.58 -5.70 13.07
N VAL A 163 4.32 -5.43 12.70
CA VAL A 163 3.70 -5.99 11.49
C VAL A 163 4.50 -5.58 10.25
N VAL A 164 4.91 -4.32 10.15
CA VAL A 164 5.80 -3.86 9.05
C VAL A 164 7.11 -4.62 9.05
N GLY A 165 7.76 -4.77 10.20
CA GLY A 165 9.01 -5.49 10.34
C GLY A 165 8.92 -6.95 9.88
N VAL A 166 7.93 -7.69 10.39
CA VAL A 166 7.69 -9.09 10.02
C VAL A 166 7.42 -9.24 8.52
N VAL A 167 6.54 -8.39 7.97
CA VAL A 167 6.22 -8.40 6.54
C VAL A 167 7.44 -8.07 5.70
N ALA A 168 8.29 -7.13 6.14
CA ALA A 168 9.49 -6.74 5.42
C ALA A 168 10.52 -7.87 5.39
N VAL A 169 10.82 -8.50 6.53
CA VAL A 169 11.75 -9.63 6.60
C VAL A 169 11.24 -10.80 5.76
N TYR A 170 9.96 -11.16 5.91
CA TYR A 170 9.35 -12.23 5.12
C TYR A 170 9.44 -11.97 3.61
N SER A 171 9.14 -10.74 3.18
CA SER A 171 9.22 -10.36 1.77
C SER A 171 10.65 -10.42 1.24
N LEU A 172 11.64 -9.98 2.02
CA LEU A 172 13.05 -10.05 1.64
C LEU A 172 13.54 -11.49 1.49
N LEU A 173 13.12 -12.39 2.39
CA LEU A 173 13.45 -13.82 2.30
C LEU A 173 12.86 -14.46 1.04
N LEU A 174 11.61 -14.15 0.70
CA LEU A 174 10.98 -14.61 -0.54
C LEU A 174 11.71 -14.07 -1.78
N GLN A 175 12.06 -12.79 -1.78
CA GLN A 175 12.82 -12.15 -2.86
C GLN A 175 14.19 -12.81 -3.03
N LEU A 176 14.87 -13.15 -1.94
CA LEU A 176 16.15 -13.85 -1.96
C LEU A 176 16.02 -15.28 -2.49
N ALA A 177 15.02 -16.03 -2.03
CA ALA A 177 14.76 -17.39 -2.51
C ALA A 177 14.50 -17.41 -4.02
N TYR A 178 13.65 -16.50 -4.51
CA TYR A 178 13.35 -16.35 -5.93
C TYR A 178 14.60 -15.95 -6.75
N PHE A 179 15.43 -15.04 -6.23
CA PHE A 179 16.68 -14.66 -6.87
C PHE A 179 17.64 -15.87 -7.04
N LEU A 180 17.76 -16.71 -6.01
CA LEU A 180 18.61 -17.91 -6.05
C LEU A 180 18.09 -18.95 -7.03
N GLU A 181 16.77 -19.16 -7.08
CA GLU A 181 16.12 -20.11 -8.00
C GLU A 181 16.29 -19.68 -9.46
N THR A 182 16.10 -18.39 -9.75
CA THR A 182 16.30 -17.84 -11.11
C THR A 182 17.76 -17.98 -11.56
N ARG A 183 18.73 -17.92 -10.64
CA ARG A 183 20.15 -18.13 -10.95
C ARG A 183 20.49 -19.59 -11.26
N LYS A 184 19.86 -20.55 -10.56
CA LYS A 184 20.09 -21.99 -10.82
C LYS A 184 19.67 -22.39 -12.24
N HIS A 185 18.62 -21.78 -12.79
CA HIS A 185 18.14 -22.04 -14.15
C HIS A 185 18.98 -21.43 -15.28
N ASN A 186 19.88 -20.49 -14.99
CA ASN A 186 20.76 -19.88 -16.00
C ASN A 186 22.12 -20.59 -16.14
N PHE A 187 22.38 -21.63 -15.34
CA PHE A 187 23.64 -22.39 -15.33
C PHE A 187 23.50 -23.83 -15.86
N PHE A 188 22.30 -24.24 -16.30
CA PHE A 188 22.03 -25.48 -17.02
C PHE A 188 21.43 -25.15 -18.39
#